data_AF-A0A9Q5CH29-F1
#
_entry.id   AF-A0A9Q5CH29-F1
#
_cell.length_a   1.000
_cell.length_b   1.000
_cell.length_c   1.000
_cell.angle_alpha   90.00
_cell.angle_beta   90.00
_cell.angle_gamma   90.00
#
_symmetry.space_group_name_H-M   'P 1'
#
loop_
_entity.id
_entity.type
_entity.pdbx_description
1 polymer ?
#
loop_
_entity_poly.entity_id
_entity_poly.type
_entity_poly.pdbx_seq_one_letter_code
_entity_poly.pdbx_strand_id
1 'polypeptide(L)'
;MFSAVWAFFSGIPNLLPVTVFSAVALFVFKETLEGLRRRKANKRKRRAMRRMLKDELERNKWTLRSLHDCVNTLESIQHRPTATLVVRESPMGGRFMRIEGPNDYAQHPIPKIHSDFLKSNILEVALNDEEVFEEALGAIDAIAEMEHVLKSILEYAEDQEATGLEGFPDYAHKELDDCEATLAAVYTKLTGKPYEEFRLR
;
A
#
# COMPACT_ATOMS: atom_id res chain seq x y z
N MET A 1 51.19 9.39 21.71
CA MET A 1 50.42 9.62 20.47
C MET A 1 50.14 11.12 20.19
N PHE A 2 50.05 11.98 21.21
CA PHE A 2 49.88 13.44 21.03
C PHE A 2 51.16 14.22 20.61
N SER A 3 52.37 13.70 20.82
CA SER A 3 53.61 14.43 20.48
C SER A 3 53.97 14.40 18.99
N ALA A 4 53.58 13.35 18.26
CA ALA A 4 53.83 13.25 16.82
C ALA A 4 52.95 14.22 16.01
N VAL A 5 51.74 14.49 16.49
CA VAL A 5 50.84 15.48 15.91
C VAL A 5 51.42 16.89 16.10
N TRP A 6 51.96 17.19 17.28
CA TRP A 6 52.53 18.50 17.59
C TRP A 6 53.82 18.81 16.79
N ALA A 7 54.69 17.80 16.61
CA ALA A 7 55.90 17.92 15.79
C ALA A 7 55.61 18.17 14.30
N PHE A 8 54.50 17.63 13.79
CA PHE A 8 54.04 17.89 12.43
C PHE A 8 53.56 19.33 12.25
N PHE A 9 52.93 19.94 13.26
CA PHE A 9 52.49 21.34 13.21
C PHE A 9 53.64 22.35 13.36
N SER A 10 54.74 22.01 14.04
CA SER A 10 55.87 22.93 14.27
C SER A 10 56.85 23.06 13.10
N GLY A 11 56.79 22.17 12.11
CA GLY A 11 57.72 22.13 10.97
C GLY A 11 57.18 22.72 9.67
N ILE A 12 55.94 23.20 9.65
CA ILE A 12 55.34 23.82 8.46
C ILE A 12 55.73 25.31 8.50
N PRO A 13 56.58 25.82 7.59
CA PRO A 13 56.80 27.27 7.48
C PRO A 13 55.45 27.98 7.29
N ASN A 14 55.39 29.30 7.52
CA ASN A 14 54.21 30.20 7.39
C ASN A 14 53.49 30.21 6.00
N LEU A 15 53.48 29.09 5.28
CA LEU A 15 53.15 28.86 3.88
C LEU A 15 51.74 28.29 3.66
N LEU A 16 51.01 27.99 4.73
CA LEU A 16 49.56 27.87 4.66
C LEU A 16 48.96 29.10 5.33
N PRO A 17 48.51 30.08 4.54
CA PRO A 17 47.77 31.23 5.07
C PRO A 17 46.65 30.75 5.98
N VAL A 18 46.45 31.41 7.11
CA VAL A 18 45.32 31.18 8.04
C VAL A 18 43.97 31.15 7.29
N THR A 19 43.90 31.81 6.13
CA THR A 19 42.77 31.80 5.21
C THR A 19 42.49 30.42 4.60
N VAL A 20 43.51 29.63 4.25
CA VAL A 20 43.34 28.27 3.70
C VAL A 20 42.77 27.32 4.75
N PHE A 21 43.31 27.35 5.97
CA PHE A 21 42.76 26.56 7.08
C PHE A 21 41.32 26.97 7.39
N SER A 22 41.04 28.27 7.43
CA SER A 22 39.68 28.78 7.62
C SER A 22 38.73 28.31 6.53
N ALA A 23 39.15 28.34 5.26
CA ALA A 23 38.34 27.89 4.12
C ALA A 23 38.04 26.39 4.19
N VAL A 24 39.03 25.56 4.52
CA VAL A 24 38.84 24.10 4.69
C VAL A 24 37.89 23.81 5.85
N ALA A 25 38.06 24.49 6.99
CA ALA A 25 37.18 24.31 8.14
C ALA A 25 35.73 24.71 7.81
N LEU A 26 35.53 25.83 7.12
CA LEU A 26 34.20 26.27 6.67
C LEU A 26 33.58 25.30 5.67
N PHE A 27 34.38 24.74 4.75
CA PHE A 27 33.91 23.73 3.81
C PHE A 27 33.46 22.45 4.51
N VAL A 28 34.25 21.93 5.45
CA VAL A 28 33.90 20.74 6.25
C VAL A 28 32.65 20.99 7.09
N PHE A 29 32.55 22.16 7.73
CA PHE A 29 31.38 22.53 8.51
C PHE A 29 30.12 22.63 7.63
N LYS A 30 30.23 23.26 6.46
CA LYS A 30 29.15 23.34 5.48
C LYS A 30 28.71 21.96 5.01
N GLU A 31 29.65 21.10 4.58
CA GLU A 31 29.34 19.75 4.10
C GLU A 31 28.68 18.90 5.19
N THR A 32 29.12 19.05 6.45
CA THR A 32 28.50 18.38 7.59
C THR A 32 27.06 18.86 7.81
N LEU A 33 26.82 20.18 7.80
CA LEU A 33 25.47 20.74 7.91
C LEU A 33 24.55 20.32 6.75
N GLU A 34 25.07 20.31 5.53
CA GLU A 34 24.35 19.82 4.36
C GLU A 34 24.03 18.34 4.49
N GLY A 35 24.98 17.52 4.91
CA GLY A 35 24.78 16.10 5.17
C GLY A 35 23.69 15.86 6.22
N LEU A 36 23.70 16.60 7.33
CA LEU A 36 22.66 16.52 8.36
C LEU A 36 21.29 16.96 7.83
N ARG A 37 21.24 18.04 7.04
CA ARG A 37 20.01 18.53 6.40
C ARG A 37 19.43 17.48 5.43
N ARG A 38 20.28 16.87 4.60
CA ARG A 38 19.90 15.80 3.66
C ARG A 38 19.36 14.57 4.42
N ARG A 39 20.05 14.12 5.47
CA ARG A 39 19.59 13.01 6.32
C ARG A 39 18.21 13.28 6.94
N LYS A 40 17.99 14.49 7.48
CA LYS A 40 16.69 14.88 8.05
C LYS A 40 15.59 14.92 6.99
N ALA A 41 15.90 15.40 5.77
CA ALA A 41 14.96 15.40 4.65
C ALA A 41 14.57 13.97 4.25
N ASN A 42 15.54 13.07 4.07
CA ASN A 42 15.30 11.67 3.70
C ASN A 42 14.48 10.93 4.77
N LYS A 43 14.80 11.13 6.06
CA LYS A 43 14.02 10.55 7.16
C LYS A 43 12.55 10.99 7.12
N ARG A 44 12.28 12.26 6.82
CA ARG A 44 10.91 12.79 6.69
C ARG A 44 10.21 12.22 5.46
N LYS A 45 10.89 12.12 4.31
CA LYS A 45 10.34 11.49 3.09
C LYS A 45 9.97 10.04 3.35
N ARG A 46 10.89 9.22 3.89
CA ARG A 46 10.64 7.83 4.29
C ARG A 46 9.43 7.70 5.22
N ARG A 47 9.34 8.54 6.25
CA ARG A 47 8.20 8.54 7.18
C ARG A 47 6.87 8.89 6.49
N ALA A 48 6.87 9.87 5.59
CA ALA A 48 5.67 10.26 4.86
C ALA A 48 5.18 9.12 3.95
N MET A 49 6.08 8.49 3.20
CA MET A 49 5.74 7.36 2.33
C MET A 49 5.20 6.18 3.12
N ARG A 50 5.87 5.78 4.22
CA ARG A 50 5.36 4.70 5.10
C ARG A 50 3.96 5.00 5.63
N ARG A 51 3.67 6.26 5.94
CA ARG A 51 2.33 6.68 6.38
C ARG A 51 1.30 6.57 5.26
N MET A 52 1.63 7.03 4.05
CA MET A 52 0.71 6.94 2.91
C MET A 52 0.43 5.49 2.53
N LEU A 53 1.47 4.65 2.55
CA LEU A 53 1.34 3.22 2.33
C LEU A 53 0.48 2.54 3.40
N LYS A 54 0.74 2.84 4.67
CA LYS A 54 -0.10 2.39 5.79
C LYS A 54 -1.57 2.76 5.54
N ASP A 55 -1.84 4.03 5.22
CA ASP A 55 -3.19 4.53 5.03
C ASP A 55 -3.90 3.84 3.84
N GLU A 56 -3.18 3.51 2.77
CA GLU A 56 -3.72 2.74 1.63
C GLU A 56 -4.05 1.29 2.01
N LEU A 57 -3.15 0.62 2.75
CA LEU A 57 -3.40 -0.73 3.26
C LEU A 57 -4.62 -0.77 4.20
N GLU A 58 -4.79 0.20 5.09
CA GLU A 58 -5.96 0.22 5.99
C GLU A 58 -7.29 0.40 5.24
N ARG A 59 -7.28 1.11 4.11
CA ARG A 59 -8.45 1.22 3.25
C ARG A 59 -8.73 -0.08 2.52
N ASN A 60 -7.70 -0.72 1.97
CA ASN A 60 -7.85 -2.01 1.32
C ASN A 60 -8.29 -3.11 2.28
N LYS A 61 -8.03 -2.98 3.58
CA LYS A 61 -8.60 -3.90 4.58
C LYS A 61 -10.13 -3.88 4.58
N TRP A 62 -10.71 -2.68 4.56
CA TRP A 62 -12.16 -2.55 4.47
C TRP A 62 -12.68 -3.06 3.12
N THR A 63 -11.93 -2.81 2.04
CA THR A 63 -12.24 -3.33 0.70
C THR A 63 -12.25 -4.86 0.67
N LEU A 64 -11.25 -5.53 1.25
CA LEU A 64 -11.21 -7.00 1.38
C LEU A 64 -12.46 -7.52 2.05
N ARG A 65 -12.79 -7.01 3.24
CA ARG A 65 -14.01 -7.38 3.95
C ARG A 65 -15.27 -7.20 3.09
N SER A 66 -15.37 -6.07 2.39
CA SER A 66 -16.51 -5.80 1.51
C SER A 66 -16.55 -6.74 0.31
N LEU A 67 -15.39 -7.15 -0.22
CA LEU A 67 -15.31 -8.16 -1.29
C LEU A 67 -15.76 -9.53 -0.79
N HIS A 68 -15.34 -9.96 0.41
CA HIS A 68 -15.86 -11.19 1.01
C HIS A 68 -17.39 -11.15 1.15
N ASP A 69 -17.95 -10.04 1.61
CA ASP A 69 -19.40 -9.87 1.70
C ASP A 69 -20.08 -10.00 0.32
N CYS A 70 -19.45 -9.47 -0.74
CA CYS A 70 -19.94 -9.65 -2.10
C CYS A 70 -19.86 -11.11 -2.57
N VAL A 71 -18.76 -11.81 -2.30
CA VAL A 71 -18.59 -13.22 -2.68
C VAL A 71 -19.58 -14.11 -1.93
N ASN A 72 -19.78 -13.90 -0.62
CA ASN A 72 -20.79 -14.61 0.18
C ASN A 72 -22.20 -14.41 -0.38
N THR A 73 -22.49 -13.19 -0.85
CA THR A 73 -23.77 -12.87 -1.48
C THR A 73 -23.94 -13.66 -2.79
N LEU A 74 -22.89 -13.73 -3.60
CA LEU A 74 -22.89 -14.48 -4.85
C LEU A 74 -23.09 -15.99 -4.61
N GLU A 75 -22.40 -16.57 -3.63
CA GLU A 75 -22.57 -17.95 -3.21
C GLU A 75 -24.04 -18.24 -2.84
N SER A 76 -24.67 -17.33 -2.08
CA SER A 76 -26.07 -17.50 -1.66
C SER A 76 -27.08 -17.56 -2.81
N ILE A 77 -26.74 -16.97 -3.97
CA ILE A 77 -27.59 -16.97 -5.18
C ILE A 77 -27.54 -18.32 -5.87
N GLN A 78 -26.43 -19.05 -5.81
CA GLN A 78 -26.32 -20.38 -6.41
C GLN A 78 -27.36 -21.36 -5.85
N HIS A 79 -27.78 -21.14 -4.60
CA HIS A 79 -28.83 -21.93 -3.94
C HIS A 79 -30.26 -21.38 -4.17
N ARG A 80 -30.42 -20.30 -4.96
CA ARG A 80 -31.68 -19.57 -5.14
C ARG A 80 -31.94 -19.27 -6.62
N PRO A 81 -32.48 -20.23 -7.40
CA PRO A 81 -32.60 -20.12 -8.85
C PRO A 81 -33.54 -19.00 -9.36
N THR A 82 -34.34 -18.38 -8.49
CA THR A 82 -35.22 -17.25 -8.84
C THR A 82 -34.63 -15.89 -8.46
N ALA A 83 -33.45 -15.86 -7.86
CA ALA A 83 -32.82 -14.64 -7.39
C ALA A 83 -31.83 -14.12 -8.45
N THR A 84 -31.90 -12.84 -8.76
CA THR A 84 -31.01 -12.20 -9.74
C THR A 84 -30.08 -11.21 -9.05
N LEU A 85 -28.80 -11.21 -9.45
CA LEU A 85 -27.84 -10.21 -9.00
C LEU A 85 -27.94 -8.95 -9.87
N VAL A 86 -28.09 -7.80 -9.24
CA VAL A 86 -28.17 -6.51 -9.94
C VAL A 86 -27.17 -5.54 -9.33
N VAL A 87 -26.39 -4.88 -10.19
CA VAL A 87 -25.55 -3.75 -9.80
C VAL A 87 -26.29 -2.46 -10.12
N ARG A 88 -26.43 -1.58 -9.13
CA ARG A 88 -27.06 -0.26 -9.30
C ARG A 88 -26.12 0.84 -8.85
N GLU A 89 -26.14 1.94 -9.60
CA GLU A 89 -25.51 3.19 -9.19
C GLU A 89 -26.47 4.01 -8.33
N SER A 90 -25.96 4.49 -7.21
CA SER A 90 -26.64 5.46 -6.35
C SER A 90 -26.53 6.86 -6.95
N PRO A 91 -27.53 7.73 -6.76
CA PRO A 91 -27.45 9.14 -7.15
C PRO A 91 -26.24 9.90 -6.57
N MET A 92 -25.62 9.38 -5.51
CA MET A 92 -24.41 9.93 -4.89
C MET A 92 -23.10 9.37 -5.48
N GLY A 93 -23.16 8.58 -6.57
CA GLY A 93 -22.01 8.05 -7.29
C GLY A 93 -21.43 6.73 -6.76
N GLY A 94 -22.00 6.16 -5.69
CA GLY A 94 -21.61 4.84 -5.18
C GLY A 94 -22.29 3.69 -5.94
N ARG A 95 -21.60 2.56 -6.12
CA ARG A 95 -22.21 1.35 -6.68
C ARG A 95 -22.61 0.39 -5.58
N PHE A 96 -23.75 -0.27 -5.76
CA PHE A 96 -24.25 -1.28 -4.84
C PHE A 96 -24.63 -2.52 -5.62
N MET A 97 -24.27 -3.66 -5.06
CA MET A 97 -24.70 -4.97 -5.51
C MET A 97 -25.93 -5.37 -4.68
N ARG A 98 -26.97 -5.85 -5.35
CA ARG A 98 -28.23 -6.24 -4.71
C ARG A 98 -28.75 -7.54 -5.28
N ILE A 99 -29.28 -8.41 -4.41
CA ILE A 99 -30.11 -9.53 -4.82
C ILE A 99 -31.55 -9.04 -4.98
N GLU A 100 -32.16 -9.30 -6.14
CA GLU A 100 -33.58 -9.09 -6.39
C GLU A 100 -34.30 -10.45 -6.46
N GLY A 101 -35.26 -10.67 -5.56
CA GLY A 101 -36.06 -11.89 -5.48
C GLY A 101 -37.32 -11.68 -4.61
N PRO A 102 -38.28 -12.62 -4.60
CA PRO A 102 -39.61 -12.43 -4.01
C PRO A 102 -39.63 -12.08 -2.51
N ASN A 103 -38.56 -12.40 -1.76
CA ASN A 103 -38.40 -12.09 -0.34
C ASN A 103 -36.94 -11.80 0.06
N ASP A 104 -36.07 -11.51 -0.92
CA ASP A 104 -34.64 -11.35 -0.66
C ASP A 104 -34.21 -9.88 -0.72
N TYR A 105 -33.52 -9.46 0.35
CA TYR A 105 -32.96 -8.13 0.46
C TYR A 105 -31.57 -8.22 1.09
N ALA A 106 -30.58 -8.51 0.26
CA ALA A 106 -29.17 -8.29 0.56
C ALA A 106 -28.66 -7.18 -0.35
N GLN A 107 -28.03 -6.17 0.24
CA GLN A 107 -27.42 -5.06 -0.50
C GLN A 107 -26.04 -4.78 0.09
N HIS A 108 -25.02 -4.83 -0.77
CA HIS A 108 -23.63 -4.62 -0.40
C HIS A 108 -23.04 -3.47 -1.22
N PRO A 109 -22.26 -2.56 -0.63
CA PRO A 109 -21.52 -1.57 -1.39
C PRO A 109 -20.45 -2.28 -2.23
N ILE A 110 -20.33 -1.90 -3.50
CA ILE A 110 -19.22 -2.34 -4.34
C ILE A 110 -18.01 -1.50 -3.94
N PRO A 111 -16.98 -2.09 -3.32
CA PRO A 111 -15.90 -1.33 -2.75
C PRO A 111 -15.00 -0.77 -3.86
N LYS A 112 -14.32 0.34 -3.55
CA LYS A 112 -13.23 0.84 -4.39
C LYS A 112 -11.93 0.22 -3.91
N ILE A 113 -11.16 -0.34 -4.82
CA ILE A 113 -9.80 -0.81 -4.52
C ILE A 113 -8.85 0.38 -4.60
N HIS A 114 -7.95 0.49 -3.63
CA HIS A 114 -7.04 1.61 -3.48
C HIS A 114 -5.63 1.16 -3.86
N SER A 115 -5.14 1.62 -5.00
CA SER A 115 -3.82 1.24 -5.52
C SER A 115 -3.00 2.43 -6.04
N ASP A 116 -3.57 3.63 -5.96
CA ASP A 116 -3.06 4.85 -6.58
C ASP A 116 -1.67 5.21 -6.03
N PHE A 117 -1.48 5.15 -4.71
CA PHE A 117 -0.20 5.52 -4.10
C PHE A 117 0.88 4.49 -4.42
N LEU A 118 0.60 3.21 -4.18
CA LEU A 118 1.55 2.12 -4.40
C LEU A 118 2.03 2.10 -5.85
N LYS A 119 1.09 2.05 -6.81
CA LYS A 119 1.40 1.99 -8.25
C LYS A 119 2.17 3.22 -8.72
N SER A 120 1.81 4.42 -8.25
CA SER A 120 2.45 5.67 -8.70
C SER A 120 3.80 5.96 -8.05
N ASN A 121 4.08 5.41 -6.86
CA ASN A 121 5.25 5.77 -6.05
C ASN A 121 6.19 4.60 -5.77
N ILE A 122 6.01 3.44 -6.39
CA ILE A 122 6.81 2.24 -6.10
C ILE A 122 8.31 2.47 -6.28
N LEU A 123 8.72 3.22 -7.32
CA LEU A 123 10.12 3.59 -7.55
C LEU A 123 10.67 4.51 -6.45
N GLU A 124 9.84 5.41 -5.93
CA GLU A 124 10.22 6.28 -4.82
C GLU A 124 10.33 5.52 -3.50
N VAL A 125 9.51 4.48 -3.30
CA VAL A 125 9.67 3.54 -2.19
C VAL A 125 11.02 2.84 -2.30
N ALA A 126 11.37 2.29 -3.47
CA ALA A 126 12.66 1.63 -3.72
C ALA A 126 13.86 2.51 -3.36
N LEU A 127 13.85 3.78 -3.79
CA LEU A 127 14.98 4.71 -3.57
C LEU A 127 15.21 5.09 -2.11
N ASN A 128 14.20 4.95 -1.25
CA ASN A 128 14.26 5.46 0.12
C ASN A 128 14.10 4.35 1.18
N ASP A 129 13.61 3.18 0.80
CA ASP A 129 13.25 2.08 1.71
C ASP A 129 13.20 0.73 0.99
N GLU A 130 14.37 0.17 0.67
CA GLU A 130 14.54 -1.13 0.00
C GLU A 130 13.76 -2.27 0.69
N GLU A 131 13.84 -2.36 2.02
CA GLU A 131 13.13 -3.38 2.79
C GLU A 131 11.60 -3.29 2.66
N VAL A 132 11.05 -2.08 2.53
CA VAL A 132 9.61 -1.88 2.31
C VAL A 132 9.24 -2.10 0.86
N PHE A 133 10.14 -1.82 -0.08
CA PHE A 133 9.90 -1.98 -1.50
C PHE A 133 9.66 -3.44 -1.88
N GLU A 134 10.48 -4.38 -1.41
CA GLU A 134 10.33 -5.81 -1.72
C GLU A 134 8.95 -6.33 -1.25
N GLU A 135 8.53 -5.96 -0.05
CA GLU A 135 7.22 -6.33 0.49
C GLU A 135 6.08 -5.63 -0.28
N ALA A 136 6.28 -4.37 -0.67
CA ALA A 136 5.29 -3.60 -1.42
C ALA A 136 5.01 -4.20 -2.81
N LEU A 137 5.95 -4.93 -3.42
CA LEU A 137 5.70 -5.64 -4.68
C LEU A 137 4.61 -6.70 -4.51
N GLY A 138 4.69 -7.51 -3.46
CA GLY A 138 3.65 -8.49 -3.14
C GLY A 138 2.29 -7.83 -2.89
N ALA A 139 2.27 -6.64 -2.27
CA ALA A 139 1.03 -5.88 -2.13
C ALA A 139 0.47 -5.36 -3.47
N ILE A 140 1.31 -5.03 -4.46
CA ILE A 140 0.83 -4.66 -5.81
C ILE A 140 0.07 -5.83 -6.42
N ASP A 141 0.66 -7.02 -6.36
CA ASP A 141 0.10 -8.24 -6.95
C ASP A 141 -1.21 -8.63 -6.23
N ALA A 142 -1.21 -8.64 -4.90
CA ALA A 142 -2.42 -8.90 -4.11
C ALA A 142 -3.56 -7.91 -4.44
N ILE A 143 -3.23 -6.62 -4.60
CA ILE A 143 -4.21 -5.61 -5.00
C ILE A 143 -4.73 -5.86 -6.41
N ALA A 144 -3.88 -6.30 -7.34
CA ALA A 144 -4.31 -6.66 -8.69
C ALA A 144 -5.25 -7.87 -8.69
N GLU A 145 -5.00 -8.87 -7.83
CA GLU A 145 -5.91 -10.01 -7.66
C GLU A 145 -7.25 -9.58 -7.05
N MET A 146 -7.26 -8.67 -6.06
CA MET A 146 -8.50 -8.05 -5.59
C MET A 146 -9.26 -7.36 -6.73
N GLU A 147 -8.56 -6.65 -7.63
CA GLU A 147 -9.15 -5.98 -8.81
C GLU A 147 -9.75 -7.01 -9.76
N HIS A 148 -9.08 -8.15 -9.95
CA HIS A 148 -9.54 -9.26 -10.77
C HIS A 148 -10.78 -9.96 -10.20
N VAL A 149 -10.82 -10.23 -8.89
CA VAL A 149 -12.01 -10.78 -8.21
C VAL A 149 -13.20 -9.84 -8.33
N LEU A 150 -13.00 -8.54 -8.07
CA LEU A 150 -14.07 -7.54 -8.20
C LEU A 150 -14.61 -7.48 -9.63
N LYS A 151 -13.71 -7.48 -10.63
CA LYS A 151 -14.10 -7.46 -12.03
C LYS A 151 -14.92 -8.70 -12.40
N SER A 152 -14.52 -9.88 -11.93
CA SER A 152 -15.25 -11.13 -12.18
C SER A 152 -16.66 -11.10 -11.57
N ILE A 153 -16.83 -10.53 -10.36
CA ILE A 153 -18.15 -10.32 -9.74
C ILE A 153 -19.03 -9.39 -10.59
N LEU A 154 -18.45 -8.31 -11.12
CA LEU A 154 -19.18 -7.35 -11.95
C LEU A 154 -19.58 -7.95 -13.29
N GLU A 155 -18.68 -8.69 -13.95
CA GLU A 155 -18.96 -9.39 -15.21
C GLU A 155 -20.11 -10.38 -15.02
N TYR A 156 -20.13 -11.13 -13.92
CA TYR A 156 -21.26 -12.01 -13.60
C TYR A 156 -22.58 -11.26 -13.39
N ALA A 157 -22.53 -10.09 -12.73
CA ALA A 157 -23.74 -9.31 -12.52
C ALA A 157 -24.32 -8.73 -13.84
N GLU A 158 -23.48 -8.54 -14.85
CA GLU A 158 -23.87 -8.08 -16.19
C GLU A 158 -24.34 -9.23 -17.08
N ASP A 159 -23.70 -10.40 -16.99
CA ASP A 159 -24.02 -11.61 -17.75
C ASP A 159 -24.23 -12.83 -16.83
N GLN A 160 -25.48 -13.03 -16.42
CA GLN A 160 -25.87 -14.13 -15.53
C GLN A 160 -25.85 -15.51 -16.21
N GLU A 161 -25.72 -15.56 -17.54
CA GLU A 161 -25.59 -16.81 -18.30
C GLU A 161 -24.12 -17.22 -18.47
N ALA A 162 -23.17 -16.40 -18.00
CA ALA A 162 -21.75 -16.70 -18.05
C ALA A 162 -21.43 -18.04 -17.35
N THR A 163 -21.10 -19.04 -18.15
CA THR A 163 -20.60 -20.34 -17.68
C THR A 163 -19.26 -20.14 -16.97
N GLY A 164 -19.21 -20.37 -15.66
CA GLY A 164 -17.98 -20.18 -14.86
C GLY A 164 -18.18 -19.91 -13.38
N LEU A 165 -19.42 -19.75 -12.92
CA LEU A 165 -19.75 -19.54 -11.51
C LEU A 165 -19.49 -20.73 -10.60
N GLU A 166 -19.59 -21.94 -11.13
CA GLU A 166 -19.42 -23.15 -10.33
C GLU A 166 -17.96 -23.20 -9.85
N GLY A 167 -17.75 -23.03 -8.55
CA GLY A 167 -16.42 -22.91 -7.93
C GLY A 167 -15.81 -21.50 -7.91
N PHE A 168 -16.45 -20.49 -8.51
CA PHE A 168 -15.95 -19.10 -8.41
C PHE A 168 -15.95 -18.56 -6.98
N PRO A 169 -17.01 -18.72 -6.16
CA PRO A 169 -16.99 -18.23 -4.78
C PRO A 169 -15.85 -18.84 -3.95
N ASP A 170 -15.61 -20.15 -4.09
CA ASP A 170 -14.52 -20.85 -3.41
C ASP A 170 -13.14 -20.32 -3.82
N TYR A 171 -12.94 -20.14 -5.14
CA TYR A 171 -11.73 -19.51 -5.68
C TYR A 171 -11.56 -18.09 -5.13
N ALA A 172 -12.59 -17.25 -5.23
CA ALA A 172 -12.53 -15.86 -4.81
C ALA A 172 -12.25 -15.74 -3.30
N HIS A 173 -12.85 -16.57 -2.46
CA HIS A 173 -12.53 -16.58 -1.02
C HIS A 173 -11.08 -16.91 -0.76
N LYS A 174 -10.56 -17.95 -1.41
CA LYS A 174 -9.16 -18.34 -1.25
C LYS A 174 -8.20 -17.23 -1.70
N GLU A 175 -8.43 -16.65 -2.87
CA GLU A 175 -7.58 -15.57 -3.37
C GLU A 175 -7.65 -14.33 -2.46
N LEU A 176 -8.83 -13.98 -1.94
CA LEU A 176 -8.97 -12.85 -1.02
C LEU A 176 -8.29 -13.11 0.33
N ASP A 177 -8.32 -14.34 0.84
CA ASP A 177 -7.59 -14.74 2.05
C ASP A 177 -6.06 -14.65 1.84
N ASP A 178 -5.57 -15.13 0.69
CA ASP A 178 -4.15 -15.05 0.30
C ASP A 178 -3.73 -13.58 0.12
N CYS A 179 -4.61 -12.73 -0.43
CA CYS A 179 -4.41 -11.29 -0.50
C CYS A 179 -4.35 -10.65 0.89
N GLU A 180 -5.27 -10.99 1.81
CA GLU A 180 -5.26 -10.46 3.17
C GLU A 180 -3.97 -10.83 3.91
N ALA A 181 -3.50 -12.07 3.79
CA ALA A 181 -2.25 -12.52 4.38
C ALA A 181 -1.05 -11.72 3.85
N THR A 182 -1.02 -11.47 2.54
CA THR A 182 0.03 -10.68 1.89
C THR A 182 0.01 -9.23 2.37
N LEU A 183 -1.15 -8.56 2.35
CA LEU A 183 -1.29 -7.19 2.83
C LEU A 183 -0.97 -7.07 4.34
N ALA A 184 -1.32 -8.09 5.12
CA ALA A 184 -1.01 -8.14 6.55
C ALA A 184 0.50 -8.21 6.82
N ALA A 185 1.25 -8.97 6.01
CA ALA A 185 2.70 -9.05 6.11
C ALA A 185 3.35 -7.67 5.89
N VAL A 186 2.96 -6.97 4.81
CA VAL A 186 3.45 -5.62 4.50
C VAL A 186 3.08 -4.63 5.61
N TYR A 187 1.83 -4.66 6.10
CA TYR A 187 1.37 -3.78 7.17
C TYR A 187 2.17 -4.00 8.47
N THR A 188 2.39 -5.26 8.83
CA THR A 188 3.15 -5.63 10.03
C THR A 188 4.59 -5.17 9.91
N LYS A 189 5.21 -5.31 8.74
CA LYS A 189 6.55 -4.81 8.47
C LYS A 189 6.66 -3.29 8.62
N LEU A 190 5.66 -2.55 8.14
CA LEU A 190 5.63 -1.08 8.18
C LEU A 190 5.42 -0.52 9.58
N THR A 191 4.57 -1.18 10.38
CA THR A 191 4.03 -0.60 11.62
C THR A 191 4.51 -1.32 12.88
N GLY A 192 4.96 -2.57 12.77
CA GLY A 192 5.23 -3.47 13.89
C GLY A 192 3.95 -3.94 14.61
N LYS A 193 2.78 -3.75 14.02
CA LYS A 193 1.47 -4.08 14.60
C LYS A 193 0.71 -5.09 13.74
N PRO A 194 -0.21 -5.86 14.31
CA PRO A 194 -1.10 -6.71 13.53
C PRO A 194 -2.00 -5.87 12.62
N TYR A 195 -2.39 -6.45 11.49
CA TYR A 195 -3.24 -5.80 10.49
C TYR A 195 -4.71 -5.81 10.93
N GLU A 196 -5.02 -5.08 12.00
CA GLU A 196 -6.36 -5.01 12.61
C GLU A 196 -7.11 -3.73 12.24
N GLU A 197 -6.39 -2.61 12.15
CA GLU A 197 -6.92 -1.28 11.84
C GLU A 197 -7.45 -1.24 10.39
N PHE A 198 -8.68 -0.71 10.19
CA PHE A 198 -9.25 -0.46 8.87
C PHE A 198 -9.80 0.97 8.78
N ARG A 199 -9.87 1.51 7.55
CA ARG A 199 -10.48 2.81 7.27
C ARG A 199 -11.56 2.69 6.21
N LEU A 200 -12.69 3.35 6.48
CA LEU A 200 -13.82 3.43 5.55
C LEU A 200 -13.59 4.45 4.42
N ARG A 201 -12.64 5.38 4.60
CA ARG A 201 -12.35 6.51 3.70
C ARG A 201 -10.88 6.90 3.68
#